data_AF-A0A829PWP2-F1
#
_entry.id   AF-A0A829PWP2-F1
#
_cell.length_a   1.000
_cell.length_b   1.000
_cell.length_c   1.000
_cell.angle_alpha   90.00
_cell.angle_beta   90.00
_cell.angle_gamma   90.00
#
_symmetry.space_group_name_H-M   'P 1'
#
loop_
_entity.id
_entity.type
_entity.pdbx_description
1 polymer ?
#
loop_
_entity_poly.entity_id
_entity_poly.type
_entity_poly.pdbx_seq_one_letter_code
_entity_poly.pdbx_strand_id
1 'polypeptide(L)'
;MRVEVFVCRHPDENTEGVYRYLLKRNRRLYAVAYTIDNMGDIYLVGRLPLPAITPDEIDRLLGQVLEAVDGDFNVLLELGFKTSIQKEWAWRTSRGESLKNLEAFEHLIDD
;
A
#
# COMPACT_ATOMS: atom_id res chain seq x y z
N MET A 1 14.17 -2.79 18.23
CA MET A 1 13.12 -1.84 17.82
C MET A 1 12.15 -2.54 16.86
N ARG A 2 10.85 -2.26 16.98
CA ARG A 2 9.82 -2.69 16.00
C ARG A 2 9.35 -1.45 15.25
N VAL A 3 9.19 -1.57 13.94
CA VAL A 3 8.50 -0.58 13.10
C VAL A 3 7.25 -1.22 12.51
N GLU A 4 6.18 -0.46 12.42
CA GLU A 4 4.90 -0.89 11.89
C GLU A 4 4.23 0.29 11.21
N VAL A 5 3.85 0.09 9.96
CA VAL A 5 3.29 1.14 9.09
C VAL A 5 2.02 0.59 8.48
N PHE A 6 0.92 1.29 8.70
CA PHE A 6 -0.34 1.00 8.04
C PHE A 6 -0.26 1.41 6.57
N VAL A 7 -0.67 0.51 5.67
CA VAL A 7 -0.61 0.75 4.22
C VAL A 7 -2.02 0.99 3.68
N CYS A 8 -2.91 0.01 3.84
CA CYS A 8 -4.30 0.14 3.45
C CYS A 8 -5.18 -0.85 4.22
N ARG A 9 -6.50 -0.64 4.13
CA ARG A 9 -7.49 -1.55 4.69
C ARG A 9 -7.48 -2.89 3.95
N HIS A 10 -8.19 -3.88 4.50
CA HIS A 10 -8.52 -5.11 3.80
C HIS A 10 -9.02 -4.82 2.37
N PRO A 11 -8.50 -5.53 1.34
CA PRO A 11 -8.95 -5.35 -0.03
C PRO A 11 -10.46 -5.59 -0.18
N ASP A 12 -11.17 -4.69 -0.84
CA ASP A 12 -12.60 -4.83 -1.11
C ASP A 12 -12.89 -5.97 -2.10
N GLU A 13 -11.93 -6.23 -3.00
CA GLU A 13 -12.00 -7.29 -4.01
C GLU A 13 -10.62 -7.92 -4.30
N ASN A 14 -10.62 -9.04 -5.04
CA ASN A 14 -9.41 -9.70 -5.55
C ASN A 14 -8.29 -9.92 -4.49
N THR A 15 -8.69 -10.34 -3.28
CA THR A 15 -7.78 -10.54 -2.14
C THR A 15 -6.62 -11.49 -2.47
N GLU A 16 -6.85 -12.56 -3.24
CA GLU A 16 -5.78 -13.48 -3.66
C GLU A 16 -4.73 -12.78 -4.55
N GLY A 17 -5.17 -11.96 -5.49
CA GLY A 17 -4.28 -11.19 -6.36
C GLY A 17 -3.41 -10.22 -5.57
N VAL A 18 -4.02 -9.50 -4.63
CA VAL A 18 -3.31 -8.62 -3.70
C VAL A 18 -2.29 -9.41 -2.88
N TYR A 19 -2.68 -10.51 -2.22
CA TYR A 19 -1.75 -11.28 -1.37
C TYR A 19 -0.61 -11.91 -2.18
N ARG A 20 -0.89 -12.38 -3.39
CA ARG A 20 0.14 -12.86 -4.32
C ARG A 20 1.13 -11.75 -4.69
N TYR A 21 0.65 -10.53 -4.89
CA TYR A 21 1.51 -9.37 -5.11
C TYR A 21 2.41 -9.10 -3.91
N LEU A 22 1.83 -8.98 -2.71
CA LEU A 22 2.56 -8.74 -1.45
C LEU A 22 3.67 -9.77 -1.23
N LEU A 23 3.37 -11.06 -1.41
CA LEU A 23 4.34 -12.15 -1.27
C LEU A 23 5.50 -12.04 -2.28
N LYS A 24 5.21 -11.66 -3.53
CA LYS A 24 6.26 -11.42 -4.54
C LYS A 24 7.11 -10.21 -4.17
N ARG A 25 6.48 -9.14 -3.68
CA ARG A 25 7.13 -7.88 -3.32
C ARG A 25 8.09 -8.04 -2.15
N ASN A 26 7.73 -8.86 -1.16
CA ASN A 26 8.56 -9.19 0.00
C ASN A 26 9.96 -9.73 -0.36
N ARG A 27 10.14 -10.31 -1.55
CA ARG A 27 11.47 -10.79 -2.01
C ARG A 27 12.48 -9.66 -2.27
N ARG A 28 12.01 -8.42 -2.40
CA ARG A 28 12.83 -7.26 -2.78
C ARG A 28 12.95 -6.23 -1.66
N LEU A 29 12.24 -6.42 -0.54
CA LEU A 29 12.24 -5.46 0.56
C LEU A 29 13.42 -5.70 1.49
N TYR A 30 14.00 -4.60 1.98
CA TYR A 30 15.05 -4.62 2.98
C TYR A 30 14.46 -4.36 4.38
N ALA A 31 14.81 -5.17 5.38
CA ALA A 31 14.45 -5.00 6.81
C ALA A 31 12.95 -5.00 7.18
N VAL A 32 12.04 -4.88 6.21
CA VAL A 32 10.59 -4.89 6.37
C VAL A 32 9.93 -5.90 5.44
N ALA A 33 8.73 -6.34 5.80
CA ALA A 33 7.89 -7.19 4.96
C ALA A 33 6.42 -6.78 5.10
N TYR A 34 5.66 -6.95 4.01
CA TYR A 34 4.22 -6.89 4.04
C TYR A 34 3.65 -8.03 4.87
N THR A 35 2.67 -7.67 5.69
CA THR A 35 1.93 -8.53 6.60
C THR A 35 0.46 -8.12 6.59
N ILE A 36 -0.38 -8.99 7.13
CA ILE A 36 -1.80 -8.72 7.33
C ILE A 36 -2.15 -8.93 8.80
N ASP A 37 -3.10 -8.16 9.31
CA ASP A 37 -3.65 -8.36 10.64
C ASP A 37 -4.88 -9.31 10.61
N ASN A 38 -5.59 -9.43 11.74
CA ASN A 38 -6.77 -10.28 11.86
C ASN A 38 -7.98 -9.78 11.06
N MET A 39 -8.03 -8.48 10.74
CA MET A 39 -9.06 -7.90 9.87
C MET A 39 -8.67 -8.00 8.40
N GLY A 40 -7.42 -8.38 8.12
CA GLY A 40 -6.85 -8.44 6.78
C GLY A 40 -6.32 -7.10 6.28
N ASP A 41 -6.19 -6.10 7.17
CA ASP A 41 -5.56 -4.82 6.89
C ASP A 41 -4.06 -5.04 6.65
N ILE A 42 -3.51 -4.28 5.69
CA ILE A 42 -2.16 -4.50 5.20
C ILE A 42 -1.19 -3.57 5.92
N TYR A 43 -0.13 -4.16 6.45
CA TYR A 43 0.93 -3.47 7.19
C TYR A 43 2.31 -3.80 6.63
N LEU A 44 3.21 -2.83 6.71
CA LEU A 44 4.64 -3.02 6.51
C LEU A 44 5.32 -3.09 7.88
N VAL A 45 5.93 -4.24 8.20
CA VAL A 45 6.49 -4.51 9.54
C VAL A 45 7.96 -4.88 9.45
N GLY A 46 8.77 -4.33 10.35
CA GLY A 46 10.19 -4.63 10.49
C GLY A 46 10.63 -4.75 11.94
N ARG A 47 11.70 -5.51 12.19
CA ARG A 47 12.31 -5.68 13.51
C ARG A 47 13.82 -5.60 13.40
N LEU A 48 14.42 -4.70 14.19
CA LEU A 48 15.85 -4.52 14.25
C LEU A 48 16.38 -4.84 15.66
N PRO A 49 17.51 -5.55 15.78
CA PRO A 49 18.17 -5.76 17.06
C PRO A 49 18.75 -4.43 17.57
N LEU A 50 18.88 -4.29 18.89
CA LEU A 50 19.37 -3.04 19.51
C LEU A 50 20.72 -2.55 18.94
N PRO A 51 21.73 -3.41 18.68
CA PRO A 51 23.00 -2.96 18.10
C PRO A 51 22.90 -2.38 16.68
N ALA A 52 21.83 -2.69 15.95
CA ALA A 52 21.59 -2.15 14.61
C ALA A 52 20.88 -0.79 14.63
N ILE A 53 20.53 -0.25 15.80
CA ILE A 53 19.87 1.05 15.92
C ILE A 53 20.93 2.15 15.81
N THR A 54 21.27 2.51 14.58
CA THR A 54 22.13 3.65 14.25
C THR A 54 21.37 4.67 13.40
N PRO A 55 21.78 5.94 13.35
CA PRO A 55 21.15 6.94 12.48
C PRO A 55 21.06 6.48 11.03
N ASP A 56 22.15 5.93 10.47
CA ASP A 56 22.19 5.46 9.09
C ASP A 56 21.23 4.30 8.82
N GLU A 57 21.09 3.37 9.76
CA GLU A 57 20.20 2.22 9.59
C GLU A 57 18.73 2.62 9.74
N ILE A 58 18.42 3.60 10.60
CA ILE A 58 17.09 4.19 10.69
C ILE A 58 16.76 4.94 9.38
N ASP A 59 17.68 5.71 8.83
CA ASP A 59 17.48 6.44 7.58
C ASP A 59 17.17 5.47 6.42
N ARG A 60 17.97 4.40 6.27
CA ARG A 60 17.70 3.34 5.28
C ARG A 60 16.34 2.67 5.48
N LEU A 61 15.99 2.37 6.73
CA LEU A 61 14.70 1.76 7.05
C LEU A 61 13.54 2.67 6.63
N LEU A 62 13.61 3.96 6.97
CA LEU A 62 12.58 4.94 6.61
C LEU A 62 12.51 5.17 5.11
N GLY A 63 13.66 5.23 4.42
CA GLY A 63 13.71 5.30 2.96
C GLY A 63 13.07 4.08 2.30
N GLN A 64 13.36 2.89 2.79
CA GLN A 64 12.75 1.64 2.30
C GLN A 64 11.23 1.59 2.54
N VAL A 65 10.76 2.12 3.68
CA VAL A 65 9.33 2.24 3.98
C VAL A 65 8.67 3.18 2.98
N LEU A 66 9.24 4.37 2.77
CA LEU A 66 8.71 5.36 1.83
C LEU A 66 8.62 4.78 0.42
N GLU A 67 9.71 4.18 -0.07
CA GLU A 67 9.76 3.58 -1.41
C GLU A 67 8.73 2.45 -1.59
N ALA A 68 8.58 1.59 -0.57
CA ALA A 68 7.62 0.50 -0.63
C ALA A 68 6.18 1.03 -0.64
N VAL A 69 5.83 1.92 0.29
CA VAL A 69 4.46 2.44 0.38
C VAL A 69 4.11 3.24 -0.87
N ASP A 70 4.93 4.22 -1.27
CA ASP A 70 4.61 5.07 -2.42
C ASP A 70 4.60 4.27 -3.74
N GLY A 71 5.55 3.34 -3.90
CA GLY A 71 5.67 2.55 -5.13
C GLY A 71 4.58 1.49 -5.29
N ASP A 72 4.12 0.89 -4.19
CA ASP A 72 3.16 -0.21 -4.24
C ASP A 72 1.71 0.26 -4.07
N PHE A 73 1.46 1.50 -3.60
CA PHE A 73 0.12 1.98 -3.26
C PHE A 73 -0.89 1.91 -4.41
N ASN A 74 -0.56 2.48 -5.58
CA ASN A 74 -1.48 2.50 -6.72
C ASN A 74 -1.78 1.09 -7.23
N VAL A 75 -0.77 0.21 -7.24
CA VAL A 75 -0.96 -1.20 -7.63
C VAL A 75 -1.90 -1.92 -6.67
N LEU A 76 -1.78 -1.67 -5.36
CA LEU A 76 -2.70 -2.25 -4.37
C LEU A 76 -4.13 -1.73 -4.54
N LEU A 77 -4.28 -0.43 -4.85
CA LEU A 77 -5.58 0.19 -5.13
C LEU A 77 -6.24 -0.35 -6.40
N GLU A 78 -5.49 -0.46 -7.49
CA GLU A 78 -5.97 -1.04 -8.75
C GLU A 78 -6.34 -2.51 -8.59
N LEU A 79 -5.55 -3.28 -7.83
CA LEU A 79 -5.81 -4.70 -7.62
C LEU A 79 -7.00 -4.95 -6.71
N GLY A 80 -7.12 -4.19 -5.61
CA GLY A 80 -8.01 -4.52 -4.50
C GLY A 80 -9.20 -3.59 -4.29
N PHE A 81 -9.27 -2.47 -5.01
CA PHE A 81 -10.24 -1.39 -4.76
C PHE A 81 -10.80 -0.76 -6.05
N LYS A 82 -10.64 -1.41 -7.22
CA LYS A 82 -11.04 -0.86 -8.53
C LYS A 82 -12.51 -0.40 -8.52
N THR A 83 -13.43 -1.25 -8.09
CA THR A 83 -14.87 -0.95 -8.04
C THR A 83 -15.17 0.22 -7.09
N SER A 84 -14.48 0.31 -5.95
CA SER A 84 -14.65 1.41 -4.99
C SER A 84 -14.14 2.74 -5.57
N ILE A 85 -13.04 2.72 -6.31
CA ILE A 85 -12.50 3.89 -7.03
C ILE A 85 -13.48 4.36 -8.11
N GLN A 86 -14.05 3.45 -8.90
CA GLN A 86 -15.05 3.79 -9.92
C GLN A 86 -16.29 4.45 -9.31
N LYS A 87 -16.78 3.94 -8.17
CA LYS A 87 -17.92 4.53 -7.45
C LYS A 87 -17.60 5.92 -6.90
N GLU A 88 -16.43 6.08 -6.28
CA GLU A 88 -15.98 7.38 -5.75
C GLU A 88 -15.81 8.40 -6.89
N TRP A 89 -15.25 7.98 -8.03
CA TRP A 89 -15.13 8.83 -9.22
C TRP A 89 -16.50 9.33 -9.67
N ALA A 90 -17.45 8.43 -9.93
CA ALA A 90 -18.80 8.78 -10.35
C ALA A 90 -19.50 9.71 -9.34
N TRP A 91 -19.33 9.45 -8.04
CA TRP A 91 -19.87 10.28 -6.98
C TRP A 91 -19.31 11.71 -7.03
N ARG A 92 -17.98 11.86 -7.16
CA ARG A 92 -17.33 13.18 -7.25
C ARG A 92 -17.72 13.93 -8.50
N THR A 93 -17.75 13.26 -9.67
CA THR A 93 -18.19 13.86 -10.93
C THR A 93 -19.62 14.37 -10.83
N SER A 94 -20.53 13.60 -10.24
CA SER A 94 -21.94 14.01 -10.08
C SER A 94 -22.15 15.25 -9.19
N ARG A 95 -21.17 15.56 -8.34
CA ARG A 95 -21.22 16.67 -7.38
C ARG A 95 -20.28 17.84 -7.72
N GLY A 96 -19.48 17.71 -8.77
CA GLY A 96 -18.45 18.70 -9.13
C GLY A 96 -17.30 18.77 -8.12
N GLU A 97 -17.04 17.68 -7.40
CA GLU A 97 -15.92 17.58 -6.45
C GLU A 97 -14.58 17.34 -7.17
N SER A 98 -13.46 17.69 -6.52
CA SER A 98 -12.13 17.55 -7.12
C SER A 98 -11.72 16.08 -7.32
N LEU A 99 -11.26 15.75 -8.53
CA LEU A 99 -10.74 14.43 -8.92
C LEU A 99 -9.22 14.29 -8.77
N LYS A 100 -8.51 15.30 -8.25
CA LYS A 100 -7.04 15.36 -8.26
C LYS A 100 -6.33 14.09 -7.75
N ASN A 101 -6.86 13.46 -6.70
CA ASN A 101 -6.28 12.24 -6.13
C ASN A 101 -6.66 10.96 -6.90
N LEU A 102 -7.69 11.04 -7.74
CA LEU A 102 -8.16 9.94 -8.56
C LEU A 102 -7.56 9.97 -9.97
N GLU A 103 -6.96 11.08 -10.41
CA GLU A 103 -6.35 11.23 -11.74
C GLU A 103 -5.42 10.06 -12.12
N ALA A 104 -4.67 9.52 -11.15
CA ALA A 104 -3.80 8.35 -11.37
C ALA A 104 -4.57 7.08 -11.84
N PHE A 105 -5.87 7.01 -11.57
CA PHE A 105 -6.77 5.89 -11.84
C PHE A 105 -7.79 6.18 -12.96
N GLU A 106 -7.63 7.27 -13.72
CA GLU A 106 -8.52 7.62 -14.84
C GLU A 106 -8.69 6.45 -15.84
N HIS A 107 -7.59 5.73 -16.08
CA HIS A 107 -7.56 4.54 -16.93
C HIS A 107 -8.48 3.39 -16.48
N LEU A 108 -8.95 3.39 -15.21
CA LEU A 108 -9.90 2.39 -14.71
C LEU A 108 -11.36 2.73 -15.04
N ILE A 109 -11.64 3.94 -15.53
CA ILE A 109 -13.01 4.43 -15.80
C ILE A 109 -13.44 4.12 -17.24
N ASP A 110 -12.49 4.09 -18.17
CA ASP A 110 -12.74 3.85 -19.59
C ASP A 110 -12.87 2.36 -19.98
N ASP A 111 -12.61 1.45 -19.02
CA ASP A 111 -12.75 -0.01 -19.12
C ASP A 111 -14.15 -0.51 -18.71
#